data_AF-A0A8J8EGM9-F1
#
_entry.id   AF-A0A8J8EGM9-F1
#
_cell.length_a   1.000
_cell.length_b   1.000
_cell.length_c   1.000
_cell.angle_alpha   90.00
_cell.angle_beta   90.00
_cell.angle_gamma   90.00
#
_symmetry.space_group_name_H-M   'P 1'
#
loop_
_entity.id
_entity.type
_entity.pdbx_description
1 polymer ?
#
loop_
_entity_poly.entity_id
_entity_poly.type
_entity_poly.pdbx_seq_one_letter_code
_entity_poly.pdbx_strand_id
1 'polypeptide(L)'
;MNRLWGSVLPLVYVFLFAGLMRQYEVQFTPVVYWAFIGGIVFSSALGIYLDGRIPGRSVLVFGLFTLIWLILGLKYRPEGNSYVFAGILITFVLSIVMQKIGK
;
A
#
# COMPACT_ATOMS: atom_id res chain seq x y z
N MET A 1 0.34 25.96 6.14
CA MET A 1 0.25 25.24 4.84
C MET A 1 -0.66 24.04 5.03
N ASN A 2 -1.78 23.97 4.29
CA ASN A 2 -2.65 22.80 4.31
C ASN A 2 -1.88 21.63 3.69
N ARG A 3 -1.37 20.74 4.55
CA ARG A 3 -0.77 19.49 4.10
C ARG A 3 -1.92 18.61 3.58
N LEU A 4 -1.80 18.17 2.33
CA LEU A 4 -2.80 17.41 1.56
C LEU A 4 -2.28 16.00 1.23
N TRP A 5 -1.32 15.49 2.01
CA TRP A 5 -0.70 14.19 1.75
C TRP A 5 -1.71 13.05 1.81
N GLY A 6 -2.76 13.18 2.63
CA GLY A 6 -3.88 12.24 2.71
C GLY A 6 -4.62 12.02 1.39
N SER A 7 -4.56 12.98 0.46
CA SER A 7 -5.13 12.86 -0.89
C SER A 7 -4.08 12.57 -1.96
N VAL A 8 -2.85 13.10 -1.79
CA VAL A 8 -1.77 12.94 -2.77
C VAL A 8 -1.26 11.50 -2.81
N LEU A 9 -0.98 10.88 -1.65
CA LEU A 9 -0.39 9.54 -1.59
C LEU A 9 -1.27 8.43 -2.19
N PRO A 10 -2.59 8.36 -1.92
CA PRO A 10 -3.42 7.36 -2.59
C PRO A 10 -3.49 7.57 -4.11
N LEU A 11 -3.47 8.81 -4.61
CA LEU A 11 -3.41 9.08 -6.05
C LEU A 11 -2.10 8.57 -6.65
N VAL A 12 -0.96 8.88 -6.02
CA VAL A 12 0.36 8.36 -6.46
C VAL A 12 0.38 6.84 -6.47
N TYR A 13 -0.20 6.19 -5.46
CA TYR A 13 -0.33 4.74 -5.42
C TYR A 13 -1.15 4.20 -6.59
N VAL A 14 -2.29 4.81 -6.92
CA VAL A 14 -3.14 4.39 -8.04
C VAL A 14 -2.37 4.46 -9.37
N PHE A 15 -1.63 5.55 -9.62
CA PHE A 15 -0.82 5.68 -10.84
C PHE A 15 0.30 4.64 -10.91
N LEU A 16 1.02 4.42 -9.81
CA LEU A 16 2.06 3.39 -9.74
C LEU A 16 1.48 1.99 -9.95
N PHE A 17 0.34 1.69 -9.32
CA PHE A 17 -0.32 0.41 -9.46
C PHE A 17 -0.78 0.17 -10.89
N ALA A 18 -1.42 1.15 -11.53
CA ALA A 18 -1.82 1.08 -12.93
C ALA A 18 -0.62 0.89 -13.87
N GLY A 19 0.49 1.59 -13.60
CA GLY A 19 1.75 1.44 -14.34
C GLY A 19 2.32 0.02 -14.22
N LEU A 20 2.36 -0.54 -13.01
CA LEU A 20 2.81 -1.91 -12.76
C LEU A 20 1.89 -2.95 -13.41
N MET A 21 0.57 -2.77 -13.32
CA MET A 21 -0.40 -3.65 -13.98
C MET A 21 -0.17 -3.72 -15.49
N ARG A 22 0.09 -2.56 -16.13
CA ARG A 22 0.39 -2.48 -17.55
C ARG A 22 1.76 -3.07 -17.91
N GLN A 23 2.80 -2.76 -17.13
CA GLN A 23 4.16 -3.20 -17.39
C GLN A 23 4.32 -4.73 -17.28
N TYR A 24 3.60 -5.34 -16.33
CA TYR A 24 3.71 -6.78 -16.05
C TYR A 24 2.51 -7.58 -16.56
N GLU A 25 1.66 -6.98 -17.41
CA GLU A 25 0.45 -7.59 -17.97
C GLU A 25 -0.43 -8.31 -16.93
N VAL A 26 -0.48 -7.75 -15.72
CA VAL A 26 -1.14 -8.40 -14.59
C VAL A 26 -2.65 -8.37 -14.81
N GLN A 27 -3.29 -9.54 -14.74
CA GLN A 27 -4.73 -9.63 -14.81
C GLN A 27 -5.39 -9.21 -13.50
N PHE A 28 -6.56 -8.55 -13.62
CA PHE A 28 -7.40 -8.22 -12.48
C PHE A 28 -8.03 -9.49 -11.89
N THR A 29 -7.30 -10.11 -10.97
CA THR A 29 -7.79 -11.22 -10.15
C THR A 29 -8.35 -10.67 -8.83
N PRO A 30 -9.19 -11.42 -8.10
CA PRO A 30 -9.66 -11.01 -6.78
C PRO A 30 -8.52 -10.62 -5.83
N VAL A 31 -7.37 -11.29 -5.93
CA VAL A 31 -6.17 -10.99 -5.15
C VAL A 31 -5.59 -9.62 -5.49
N VAL A 32 -5.50 -9.29 -6.76
CA VAL A 32 -5.01 -7.98 -7.26
C VAL A 32 -5.97 -6.87 -6.84
N TYR A 33 -7.27 -7.13 -6.87
CA TYR A 33 -8.29 -6.21 -6.40
C TYR A 33 -8.14 -5.90 -4.90
N TRP A 34 -7.95 -6.92 -4.07
CA TRP A 34 -7.70 -6.72 -2.63
C TRP A 34 -6.36 -6.03 -2.34
N ALA A 35 -5.32 -6.34 -3.12
CA ALA A 35 -4.04 -5.64 -3.04
C ALA A 35 -4.18 -4.15 -3.36
N PHE A 36 -4.99 -3.81 -4.37
CA PHE A 36 -5.29 -2.44 -4.75
C PHE A 36 -6.04 -1.69 -3.64
N ILE A 37 -7.11 -2.27 -3.09
CA ILE A 37 -7.87 -1.67 -1.99
C ILE A 37 -6.98 -1.48 -0.77
N GLY A 38 -6.25 -2.52 -0.36
CA GLY A 38 -5.37 -2.46 0.81
C GLY A 38 -4.26 -1.44 0.65
N GLY A 39 -3.72 -1.30 -0.56
CA GLY A 39 -2.76 -0.27 -0.89
C GLY A 39 -3.35 1.14 -0.82
N ILE A 40 -4.53 1.39 -1.37
CA ILE A 40 -5.21 2.70 -1.25
C ILE A 40 -5.44 3.07 0.22
N VAL A 41 -5.97 2.13 1.01
CA VAL A 41 -6.24 2.35 2.45
C VAL A 41 -4.95 2.69 3.17
N PHE A 42 -3.88 1.93 2.91
CA PHE A 42 -2.58 2.16 3.53
C PHE A 42 -1.95 3.49 3.11
N SER A 43 -1.94 3.82 1.81
CA SER A 43 -1.42 5.08 1.29
C SER A 43 -2.20 6.30 1.81
N SER A 44 -3.52 6.16 1.96
CA SER A 44 -4.36 7.19 2.59
C SER A 44 -4.00 7.37 4.07
N ALA A 45 -3.89 6.28 4.84
CA ALA A 45 -3.49 6.34 6.24
C ALA A 45 -2.09 6.96 6.40
N LEU A 46 -1.13 6.58 5.55
CA LEU A 46 0.21 7.16 5.55
C LEU A 46 0.17 8.66 5.25
N GLY A 47 -0.63 9.10 4.27
CA GLY A 47 -0.79 10.51 3.97
C GLY A 47 -1.43 11.31 5.11
N ILE A 48 -2.47 10.77 5.73
CA ILE A 48 -3.12 11.40 6.89
C ILE A 48 -2.14 11.50 8.08
N TYR A 49 -1.23 10.53 8.23
CA TYR A 49 -0.15 10.59 9.22
C TYR A 49 0.89 11.68 8.91
N LEU A 50 1.32 11.81 7.65
CA LEU A 50 2.22 12.90 7.23
C LEU A 50 1.57 14.29 7.36
N ASP A 51 0.24 14.34 7.23
CA ASP A 51 -0.57 15.52 7.55
C ASP A 51 -0.66 15.81 9.06
N GLY A 52 -0.15 14.91 9.92
CA GLY A 52 -0.16 15.04 11.38
C GLY A 52 -1.51 14.78 12.04
N ARG A 53 -2.46 14.19 11.32
CA ARG A 53 -3.87 14.06 11.77
C ARG A 53 -4.15 12.75 12.51
N ILE A 54 -3.34 11.72 12.32
CA ILE A 54 -3.46 10.43 13.02
C ILE A 54 -2.12 10.02 13.63
N PRO A 55 -2.10 9.25 14.72
CA PRO A 55 -0.87 8.72 15.29
C PRO A 55 -0.29 7.61 14.41
N GLY A 56 1.04 7.49 14.39
CA GLY A 56 1.74 6.46 13.60
C GLY A 56 1.34 5.01 13.93
N ARG A 57 0.81 4.78 15.15
CA ARG A 57 0.23 3.48 15.54
C ARG A 57 -0.94 3.08 14.63
N SER A 58 -1.80 4.03 14.24
CA SER A 58 -2.92 3.77 13.33
C SER A 58 -2.42 3.35 11.94
N VAL A 59 -1.37 3.98 11.43
CA VAL A 59 -0.73 3.60 10.16
C VAL A 59 -0.19 2.17 10.23
N LEU A 60 0.42 1.78 11.35
CA LEU A 60 0.92 0.42 11.58
C LEU A 60 -0.20 -0.62 11.55
N VAL A 61 -1.35 -0.33 12.18
CA VAL A 61 -2.51 -1.21 12.17
C VAL A 61 -3.06 -1.38 10.74
N PHE A 62 -3.22 -0.28 10.00
CA PHE A 62 -3.65 -0.34 8.60
C PHE A 62 -2.62 -1.08 7.72
N GLY A 63 -1.34 -0.87 7.95
CA GLY A 63 -0.27 -1.57 7.23
C GLY A 63 -0.27 -3.07 7.49
N LEU A 64 -0.38 -3.50 8.76
CA LEU A 64 -0.48 -4.91 9.14
C LEU A 64 -1.75 -5.55 8.57
N PHE A 65 -2.87 -4.85 8.61
CA PHE A 65 -4.12 -5.30 8.01
C PHE A 65 -3.94 -5.53 6.50
N THR A 66 -3.39 -4.55 5.78
CA THR A 66 -3.07 -4.69 4.35
C THR A 66 -2.13 -5.86 4.08
N LEU A 67 -1.12 -6.08 4.94
CA LEU A 67 -0.18 -7.20 4.83
C LEU A 67 -0.86 -8.57 4.98
N ILE A 68 -1.78 -8.70 5.95
CA ILE A 68 -2.53 -9.95 6.20
C ILE A 68 -3.39 -10.29 4.97
N TRP A 69 -4.11 -9.31 4.42
CA TRP A 69 -4.94 -9.51 3.24
C TRP A 69 -4.14 -9.89 2.00
N LEU A 70 -2.96 -9.31 1.86
CA LEU A 70 -2.00 -9.69 0.84
C LEU A 70 -1.54 -11.15 1.03
N ILE A 71 -1.10 -11.55 2.22
CA ILE A 71 -0.62 -12.92 2.49
C ILE A 71 -1.73 -13.94 2.21
N LEU A 72 -2.97 -13.63 2.60
CA LEU A 72 -4.14 -14.44 2.25
C LEU A 72 -4.32 -14.51 0.73
N GLY A 73 -4.18 -13.39 0.02
CA GLY A 73 -4.23 -13.34 -1.43
C GLY A 73 -3.15 -14.20 -2.12
N LEU A 74 -1.94 -14.33 -1.56
CA LEU A 74 -0.91 -15.23 -2.09
C LEU A 74 -1.31 -16.70 -2.01
N LYS A 75 -1.96 -17.10 -0.92
CA LYS A 75 -2.38 -18.49 -0.72
C LYS A 75 -3.41 -18.96 -1.75
N TYR A 76 -4.13 -18.01 -2.37
CA TYR A 76 -5.16 -18.27 -3.38
C TYR A 76 -4.74 -17.89 -4.81
N ARG A 77 -3.44 -17.67 -5.07
CA ARG A 77 -2.98 -17.25 -6.40
C ARG A 77 -2.71 -18.42 -7.34
N PRO A 78 -3.26 -18.41 -8.57
CA PRO A 78 -2.65 -19.10 -9.70
C PRO A 78 -1.36 -18.36 -10.09
N GLU A 79 -0.37 -19.12 -10.55
CA GLU A 79 1.01 -18.73 -10.83
C GLU A 79 1.15 -17.36 -11.54
N GLY A 80 2.06 -16.49 -11.09
CA GLY A 80 2.57 -15.36 -11.91
C GLY A 80 2.50 -13.93 -11.35
N ASN A 81 2.09 -13.70 -10.10
CA ASN A 81 1.67 -12.35 -9.70
C ASN A 81 2.55 -11.71 -8.58
N SER A 82 3.75 -12.27 -8.37
CA SER A 82 4.73 -11.96 -7.31
C SER A 82 5.17 -10.48 -7.23
N TYR A 83 5.20 -9.78 -8.36
CA TYR A 83 5.77 -8.42 -8.47
C TYR A 83 4.93 -7.34 -7.78
N VAL A 84 3.60 -7.42 -7.87
CA VAL A 84 2.67 -6.54 -7.13
C VAL A 84 2.91 -6.67 -5.61
N PHE A 85 3.29 -7.87 -5.18
CA PHE A 85 3.55 -8.18 -3.79
C PHE A 85 4.86 -7.58 -3.29
N ALA A 86 5.93 -7.73 -4.08
CA ALA A 86 7.22 -7.14 -3.79
C ALA A 86 7.11 -5.61 -3.67
N GLY A 87 6.34 -4.97 -4.56
CA GLY A 87 6.06 -3.55 -4.52
C GLY A 87 5.43 -3.12 -3.20
N ILE A 88 4.36 -3.81 -2.74
CA ILE A 88 3.67 -3.43 -1.50
C ILE A 88 4.50 -3.76 -0.25
N LEU A 89 5.27 -4.86 -0.27
CA LEU A 89 6.20 -5.21 0.80
C LEU A 89 7.28 -4.12 0.97
N ILE A 90 7.84 -3.63 -0.13
CA ILE A 90 8.79 -2.51 -0.13
C ILE A 90 8.16 -1.26 0.46
N THR A 91 6.91 -0.92 0.09
CA THR A 91 6.18 0.22 0.67
C THR A 91 5.97 0.08 2.17
N PHE A 92 5.68 -1.13 2.65
CA PHE A 92 5.53 -1.42 4.06
C PHE A 92 6.85 -1.28 4.83
N VAL A 93 7.94 -1.85 4.31
CA VAL A 93 9.29 -1.70 4.91
C VAL A 93 9.70 -0.23 4.94
N LEU A 94 9.50 0.52 3.86
CA LEU A 94 9.77 1.96 3.80
C LEU A 94 9.00 2.74 4.87
N SER A 95 7.72 2.41 5.09
CA SER A 95 6.91 3.08 6.12
C SER A 95 7.43 2.84 7.55
N ILE A 96 7.97 1.64 7.83
CA ILE A 96 8.58 1.30 9.12
C ILE A 96 9.92 2.05 9.30
N VAL A 97 10.72 2.12 8.23
CA VAL A 97 11.99 2.86 8.25
C VAL A 97 11.75 4.34 8.48
N MET A 98 10.75 4.93 7.82
CA MET A 98 10.36 6.33 8.05
C MET A 98 9.88 6.58 9.49
N GLN A 99 9.20 5.62 10.12
CA GLN A 99 8.84 5.71 11.54
C GLN A 99 10.06 5.80 12.47
N LYS A 100 11.18 5.16 12.13
CA LYS A 100 12.42 5.20 12.93
C LYS A 100 13.21 6.49 12.74
N ILE A 101 13.11 7.13 11.57
CA ILE A 101 13.85 8.35 11.24
C ILE A 101 13.11 9.61 11.75
N GLY A 102 11.80 9.53 11.98
CA GLY A 102 10.99 10.64 12.49
C GLY A 102 10.88 10.78 14.01
N LYS A 103 11.69 10.06 14.79
CA LYS A 103 11.86 10.24 16.24
C LYS A 103 13.22 10.86 16.52
#